data_AF-A0A6P7TH31-F1
#
_entry.id   AF-A0A6P7TH31-F1
#
_cell.length_a   1.000
_cell.length_b   1.000
_cell.length_c   1.000
_cell.angle_alpha   90.00
_cell.angle_beta   90.00
_cell.angle_gamma   90.00
#
_symmetry.space_group_name_H-M   'P 1'
#
loop_
_entity.id
_entity.type
_entity.pdbx_description
1 polymer ?
#
loop_
_entity_poly.entity_id
_entity_poly.type
_entity_poly.pdbx_seq_one_letter_code
_entity_poly.pdbx_strand_id
1 'polypeptide(L)'
;MPPGREALPLTALVIPLLVGLYVPTVISRSRGAPNCEDLTPHHHHKPAQTSNPPYSVDFSPQDFKGGDTITVTVKGTAGRIFKGFVIAARIDNSNENYGTFTAVPNTTAVSSCLKPNSALTHSTSSEKSSLSFNWTSPMDIPPGLHFKSSFVESYSVFWANLKTPLLPTPTGMPVTPTSVPGKSRNSWKCSEKFECQVSWEMDEASKTINFEFNLKVTNDRSYIALGLSEDDDMGSDSVMECLYYNGQVKGQYSYNEGIRNSKVTDLTLNNGKYVNGLMTCNFTRDNVMNNSKIFNIGQKQWYLLAAAGPVKDGFMKRKHTFTATTSGKVDFSKQNPVDSEEEEILTHLHGVSMIVAWVFFASVGIFAARYSKSVNKKLCKIMLWFQLHRTFMVLAMLLTILGFILIFIQNEGEYSELQGSSAKAHPIIGIIVTIFVIINPILGYFRPGKDHPKRIYFNWVHSMIGTILMILADVTIFIGVLMHSKMENVERMYDAFVIEMSLFLVYKFVAGCGMEIMEYCNQDKVSAYEMNTPGQNKPPEPEVNKEEKVKTIMLLVHTVICLAFTISLIATLFMKP
;
A
#
# COMPACT_ATOMS: atom_id res chain seq x y z
N MET A 1 42.11 13.60 31.78
CA MET A 1 40.71 14.03 31.57
C MET A 1 39.90 13.55 32.77
N PRO A 2 39.04 14.37 33.38
CA PRO A 2 38.27 13.94 34.54
C PRO A 2 37.21 12.89 34.14
N PRO A 3 36.86 11.95 35.02
CA PRO A 3 35.85 10.94 34.78
C PRO A 3 34.47 11.60 34.85
N GLY A 4 33.88 11.91 33.70
CA GLY A 4 32.60 12.64 33.65
C GLY A 4 32.30 13.34 32.32
N ARG A 5 33.24 13.36 31.37
CA ARG A 5 32.94 13.79 29.99
C ARG A 5 32.09 12.73 29.30
N GLU A 6 30.77 12.85 29.38
CA GLU A 6 29.91 12.28 28.35
C GLU A 6 30.26 13.05 27.05
N ALA A 7 30.98 12.40 26.15
CA ALA A 7 31.22 12.93 24.81
C ALA A 7 29.86 13.22 24.17
N LEU A 8 29.73 14.34 23.45
CA LEU A 8 28.54 14.71 22.68
C LEU A 8 27.90 13.43 22.11
N PRO A 9 26.69 13.04 22.54
CA PRO A 9 26.19 11.72 22.20
C PRO A 9 26.03 11.67 20.69
N LEU A 10 26.46 10.56 20.07
CA LEU A 10 26.35 10.31 18.62
C LEU A 10 24.97 10.70 18.04
N THR A 11 23.92 10.69 18.88
CA THR A 11 22.57 11.18 18.57
C THR A 11 22.49 12.63 18.09
N ALA A 12 23.36 13.53 18.57
CA ALA A 12 23.39 14.93 18.14
C ALA A 12 23.89 15.11 16.69
N LEU A 13 24.61 14.12 16.14
CA LEU A 13 25.15 14.12 14.77
C LEU A 13 24.34 13.26 13.80
N VAL A 14 23.67 12.22 14.28
CA VAL A 14 22.91 11.28 13.43
C VAL A 14 21.51 11.80 13.07
N ILE A 15 20.85 12.53 13.96
CA ILE A 15 19.50 13.07 13.69
C ILE A 15 19.52 14.19 12.61
N PRO A 16 20.50 15.13 12.57
CA PRO A 16 20.65 16.05 11.44
C PRO A 16 20.94 15.34 10.12
N LEU A 17 21.65 14.21 10.15
CA LEU A 17 21.96 13.42 8.96
C LEU A 17 20.70 12.74 8.39
N LEU A 18 19.82 12.26 9.27
CA LEU A 18 18.51 11.71 8.89
C LEU A 18 17.59 12.82 8.37
N VAL A 19 17.42 13.94 9.10
CA VAL A 19 16.62 15.09 8.62
C VAL A 19 17.16 15.62 7.27
N GLY A 20 18.49 15.68 7.09
CA GLY A 20 19.14 16.07 5.84
C GLY A 20 18.98 15.08 4.67
N LEU A 21 18.77 13.79 4.96
CA LEU A 21 18.42 12.77 3.96
C LEU A 21 16.92 12.79 3.58
N TYR A 22 16.04 13.31 4.44
CA TYR A 22 14.58 13.30 4.25
C TYR A 22 13.98 14.60 3.67
N VAL A 23 14.58 15.78 3.92
CA VAL A 23 14.14 17.04 3.28
C VAL A 23 14.20 16.99 1.74
N PRO A 24 15.18 16.34 1.09
CA PRO A 24 15.19 16.21 -0.36
C PRO A 24 13.97 15.45 -0.90
N THR A 25 13.48 14.40 -0.23
CA THR A 25 12.32 13.64 -0.74
C THR A 25 11.01 14.43 -0.71
N VAL A 26 10.90 15.42 0.19
CA VAL A 26 9.70 16.29 0.28
C VAL A 26 9.81 17.51 -0.65
N ILE A 27 11.02 17.91 -1.06
CA ILE A 27 11.25 19.09 -1.92
C ILE A 27 11.66 18.71 -3.36
N SER A 28 11.99 17.46 -3.64
CA SER A 28 12.41 16.99 -4.98
C SER A 28 11.52 15.88 -5.54
N ARG A 29 10.21 16.11 -5.62
CA ARG A 29 9.51 15.69 -6.84
C ARG A 29 9.80 16.75 -7.89
N SER A 30 10.48 16.38 -8.97
CA SER A 30 10.55 17.20 -10.18
C SER A 30 9.12 17.62 -10.54
N ARG A 31 8.76 18.89 -10.28
CA ARG A 31 7.43 19.48 -10.56
C ARG A 31 7.23 19.70 -12.06
N GLY A 32 7.46 18.66 -12.85
CA GLY A 32 7.27 18.61 -14.31
C GLY A 32 6.47 17.40 -14.79
N ALA A 33 6.08 16.49 -13.90
CA ALA A 33 5.22 15.35 -14.25
C ALA A 33 3.74 15.80 -14.29
N PRO A 34 2.98 15.47 -15.35
CA PRO A 34 1.55 15.79 -15.47
C PRO A 34 0.72 14.96 -14.48
N ASN A 35 -0.49 15.44 -14.15
CA ASN A 35 -1.46 14.65 -13.38
C ASN A 35 -1.88 13.43 -14.20
N CYS A 36 -1.84 12.23 -13.61
CA CYS A 36 -2.23 10.99 -14.26
C CYS A 36 -3.73 10.91 -14.53
N GLU A 37 -4.57 11.68 -13.82
CA GLU A 37 -6.02 11.65 -14.05
C GLU A 37 -6.40 12.29 -15.38
N ASP A 38 -5.90 13.49 -15.68
CA ASP A 38 -6.32 14.25 -16.85
C ASP A 38 -5.24 14.35 -17.96
N LEU A 39 -4.01 13.92 -17.66
CA LEU A 39 -2.80 14.08 -18.48
C LEU A 39 -2.42 15.55 -18.70
N THR A 40 -2.82 16.45 -17.79
CA THR A 40 -2.55 17.89 -17.91
C THR A 40 -1.26 18.27 -17.17
N PRO A 41 -0.34 19.04 -17.81
CA PRO A 41 0.79 19.66 -17.12
C PRO A 41 0.32 20.66 -16.06
N HIS A 42 0.78 20.51 -14.82
CA HIS A 42 0.40 21.40 -13.72
C HIS A 42 1.55 22.39 -13.40
N HIS A 43 1.47 23.60 -13.98
CA HIS A 43 2.37 24.71 -13.69
C HIS A 43 1.57 25.92 -13.18
N HIS A 44 1.64 26.21 -11.87
CA HIS A 44 1.07 27.41 -11.21
C HIS A 44 -0.35 27.81 -11.68
N HIS A 45 -1.23 26.83 -11.92
CA HIS A 45 -2.64 27.05 -12.27
C HIS A 45 -2.86 27.81 -13.60
N LYS A 46 -1.89 27.76 -14.53
CA LYS A 46 -2.09 28.29 -15.88
C LYS A 46 -3.00 27.34 -16.69
N PRO A 47 -4.04 27.85 -17.38
CA PRO A 47 -4.89 27.01 -18.23
C PRO A 47 -4.18 26.63 -19.53
N ALA A 48 -4.60 25.49 -20.11
CA ALA A 48 -4.16 25.07 -21.43
C ALA A 48 -4.55 26.10 -22.51
N GLN A 49 -3.76 26.18 -23.57
CA GLN A 49 -4.08 27.02 -24.72
C GLN A 49 -5.35 26.51 -25.43
N THR A 50 -6.22 27.42 -25.84
CA THR A 50 -7.47 27.12 -26.57
C THR A 50 -7.32 27.21 -28.08
N SER A 51 -6.18 27.73 -28.57
CA SER A 51 -5.87 27.77 -30.00
C SER A 51 -5.61 26.36 -30.55
N ASN A 52 -5.76 26.18 -31.87
CA ASN A 52 -5.42 24.92 -32.52
C ASN A 52 -3.98 24.48 -32.15
N PRO A 53 -3.80 23.23 -31.69
CA PRO A 53 -2.49 22.76 -31.23
C PRO A 53 -1.52 22.61 -32.41
N PRO A 54 -0.30 23.14 -32.33
CA PRO A 54 0.73 22.97 -33.37
C PRO A 54 1.46 21.61 -33.24
N TYR A 55 0.78 20.58 -32.77
CA TYR A 55 1.34 19.26 -32.47
C TYR A 55 0.38 18.16 -32.92
N SER A 56 0.91 17.02 -33.35
CA SER A 56 0.11 15.87 -33.75
C SER A 56 0.71 14.56 -33.23
N VAL A 57 -0.16 13.55 -33.17
CA VAL A 57 0.20 12.17 -32.83
C VAL A 57 -0.23 11.29 -33.99
N ASP A 58 0.72 10.56 -34.55
CA ASP A 58 0.49 9.58 -35.61
C ASP A 58 0.85 8.18 -35.10
N PHE A 59 0.31 7.14 -35.74
CA PHE A 59 0.68 5.76 -35.44
C PHE A 59 0.66 4.87 -36.69
N SER A 60 1.45 3.81 -36.68
CA SER A 60 1.56 2.85 -37.78
C SER A 60 1.95 1.46 -37.27
N PRO A 61 1.38 0.35 -37.80
CA PRO A 61 0.32 0.31 -38.82
C PRO A 61 -1.04 0.78 -38.30
N GLN A 62 -1.93 1.19 -39.22
CA GLN A 62 -3.27 1.70 -38.89
C GLN A 62 -4.31 0.59 -38.74
N ASP A 63 -3.99 -0.65 -39.13
CA ASP A 63 -4.86 -1.83 -39.19
C ASP A 63 -4.40 -2.95 -38.24
N PHE A 64 -3.75 -2.57 -37.13
CA PHE A 64 -3.24 -3.50 -36.13
C PHE A 64 -4.34 -4.22 -35.34
N LYS A 65 -4.00 -5.38 -34.79
CA LYS A 65 -4.86 -6.22 -33.95
C LYS A 65 -4.43 -6.16 -32.49
N GLY A 66 -5.27 -6.69 -31.61
CA GLY A 66 -4.93 -6.81 -30.19
C GLY A 66 -3.65 -7.62 -29.98
N GLY A 67 -2.76 -7.12 -29.12
CA GLY A 67 -1.44 -7.71 -28.89
C GLY A 67 -0.33 -7.21 -29.83
N ASP A 68 -0.67 -6.54 -30.94
CA ASP A 68 0.35 -6.02 -31.86
C ASP A 68 1.13 -4.86 -31.25
N THR A 69 2.41 -4.78 -31.59
CA THR A 69 3.25 -3.60 -31.30
C THR A 69 3.20 -2.64 -32.48
N ILE A 70 2.77 -1.40 -32.24
CA ILE A 70 2.72 -0.33 -33.23
C ILE A 70 3.71 0.78 -32.87
N THR A 71 4.15 1.53 -33.88
CA THR A 71 4.97 2.71 -33.70
C THR A 71 4.08 3.94 -33.59
N VAL A 72 4.13 4.61 -32.45
CA VAL A 72 3.42 5.87 -32.19
C VAL A 72 4.44 7.02 -32.26
N THR A 73 4.11 8.09 -32.96
CA THR A 73 4.99 9.23 -33.23
C THR A 73 4.32 10.52 -32.79
N VAL A 74 4.96 11.27 -31.90
CA VAL A 74 4.58 12.63 -31.50
C VAL A 74 5.44 13.63 -32.26
N LYS A 75 4.83 14.64 -32.88
CA LYS A 75 5.58 15.63 -33.68
C LYS A 75 4.97 17.03 -33.61
N GLY A 76 5.81 18.05 -33.77
CA GLY A 76 5.37 19.41 -34.05
C GLY A 76 5.01 19.60 -35.52
N THR A 77 3.92 20.31 -35.78
CA THR A 77 3.51 20.67 -37.13
C THR A 77 4.18 21.98 -37.56
N ALA A 78 4.41 22.15 -38.87
CA ALA A 78 5.04 23.35 -39.44
C ALA A 78 6.39 23.75 -38.78
N GLY A 79 7.21 22.76 -38.40
CA GLY A 79 8.55 23.00 -37.83
C GLY A 79 8.56 23.43 -36.36
N ARG A 80 7.42 23.35 -35.65
CA ARG A 80 7.33 23.67 -34.22
C ARG A 80 8.08 22.64 -33.37
N ILE A 81 8.68 23.13 -32.30
CA ILE A 81 9.38 22.32 -31.31
C ILE A 81 8.56 22.21 -30.02
N PHE A 82 8.76 21.14 -29.27
CA PHE A 82 8.21 20.94 -27.92
C PHE A 82 9.33 20.54 -26.96
N LYS A 83 9.18 20.93 -25.69
CA LYS A 83 10.13 20.61 -24.61
C LYS A 83 9.65 19.42 -23.78
N GLY A 84 8.33 19.29 -23.63
CA GLY A 84 7.69 18.19 -22.91
C GLY A 84 6.46 17.63 -23.61
N PHE A 85 6.13 16.39 -23.28
CA PHE A 85 4.89 15.73 -23.73
C PHE A 85 4.46 14.66 -22.73
N VAL A 86 3.19 14.26 -22.79
CA VAL A 86 2.69 13.02 -22.19
C VAL A 86 1.68 12.39 -23.12
N ILE A 87 1.67 11.06 -23.17
CA ILE A 87 0.76 10.27 -24.01
C ILE A 87 0.33 8.98 -23.31
N ALA A 88 -0.94 8.63 -23.46
CA ALA A 88 -1.50 7.33 -23.07
C ALA A 88 -2.66 6.94 -24.00
N ALA A 89 -2.97 5.65 -24.12
CA ALA A 89 -4.17 5.20 -24.83
C ALA A 89 -5.36 5.12 -23.85
N ARG A 90 -6.48 5.78 -24.16
CA ARG A 90 -7.66 5.91 -23.30
C ARG A 90 -8.97 5.82 -24.07
N ILE A 91 -10.05 5.58 -23.31
CA ILE A 91 -11.43 5.76 -23.75
C ILE A 91 -11.96 7.06 -23.14
N ASP A 92 -12.89 7.72 -23.82
CA ASP A 92 -13.53 8.92 -23.28
C ASP A 92 -14.22 8.64 -21.94
N ASN A 93 -14.12 9.60 -21.02
CA ASN A 93 -14.63 9.52 -19.64
C ASN A 93 -14.04 8.37 -18.79
N SER A 94 -12.92 7.76 -19.23
CA SER A 94 -12.15 6.81 -18.44
C SER A 94 -10.76 7.36 -18.13
N ASN A 95 -10.32 7.17 -16.88
CA ASN A 95 -8.94 7.44 -16.47
C ASN A 95 -8.03 6.22 -16.67
N GLU A 96 -8.57 5.09 -17.13
CA GLU A 96 -7.82 3.87 -17.38
C GLU A 96 -6.92 4.00 -18.62
N ASN A 97 -5.66 3.61 -18.47
CA ASN A 97 -4.70 3.53 -19.57
C ASN A 97 -4.65 2.12 -20.14
N TYR A 98 -4.61 2.00 -21.47
CA TYR A 98 -4.54 0.73 -22.19
C TYR A 98 -3.21 0.54 -22.92
N GLY A 99 -2.78 -0.71 -23.01
CA GLY A 99 -1.53 -1.10 -23.67
C GLY A 99 -0.27 -0.69 -22.89
N THR A 100 0.90 -0.96 -23.48
CA THR A 100 2.20 -0.72 -22.82
C THR A 100 3.22 -0.11 -23.78
N PHE A 101 3.91 0.94 -23.32
CA PHE A 101 5.02 1.55 -24.06
C PHE A 101 6.35 0.87 -23.73
N THR A 102 7.19 0.65 -24.75
CA THR A 102 8.57 0.17 -24.57
C THR A 102 9.53 1.35 -24.63
N ALA A 103 10.45 1.45 -23.65
CA ALA A 103 11.33 2.60 -23.48
C ALA A 103 12.32 2.79 -24.66
N VAL A 104 12.60 4.05 -24.99
CA VAL A 104 13.55 4.48 -26.04
C VAL A 104 14.67 5.29 -25.35
N PRO A 105 15.93 5.26 -25.82
CA PRO A 105 16.98 6.12 -25.26
C PRO A 105 16.55 7.59 -25.28
N ASN A 106 16.74 8.31 -24.16
CA ASN A 106 16.29 9.68 -23.91
C ASN A 106 14.80 9.88 -23.55
N THR A 107 14.06 8.84 -23.18
CA THR A 107 12.79 8.99 -22.44
C THR A 107 12.92 8.33 -21.05
N THR A 108 12.57 9.06 -19.99
CA THR A 108 12.60 8.58 -18.60
C THR A 108 11.36 9.08 -17.91
N ALA A 109 10.27 8.41 -18.18
CA ALA A 109 9.38 7.87 -17.17
C ALA A 109 8.30 7.18 -17.99
N VAL A 110 8.47 5.88 -18.08
CA VAL A 110 7.39 4.98 -18.37
C VAL A 110 6.51 5.06 -17.11
N SER A 111 5.63 6.05 -17.06
CA SER A 111 5.03 6.51 -15.80
C SER A 111 4.03 5.48 -15.31
N SER A 112 4.06 5.21 -14.00
CA SER A 112 3.03 4.46 -13.28
C SER A 112 1.77 5.32 -13.14
N CYS A 113 1.12 5.64 -14.26
CA CYS A 113 -0.24 6.18 -14.22
C CYS A 113 -1.18 4.98 -14.14
N LEU A 114 -1.51 4.55 -12.92
CA LEU A 114 -2.38 3.41 -12.58
C LEU A 114 -1.82 2.02 -12.93
N LYS A 115 -1.08 1.86 -14.04
CA LYS A 115 -0.42 0.60 -14.44
C LYS A 115 1.04 0.84 -14.84
N PRO A 116 1.96 -0.11 -14.63
CA PRO A 116 3.32 -0.02 -15.14
C PRO A 116 3.31 0.12 -16.67
N ASN A 117 4.05 1.08 -17.19
CA ASN A 117 4.25 1.26 -18.61
C ASN A 117 3.05 1.64 -19.48
N SER A 118 1.96 2.09 -18.88
CA SER A 118 0.75 2.44 -19.62
C SER A 118 0.72 3.89 -20.14
N ALA A 119 1.69 4.72 -19.74
CA ALA A 119 1.84 6.10 -20.21
C ALA A 119 3.32 6.46 -20.40
N LEU A 120 3.60 7.42 -21.28
CA LEU A 120 4.94 7.84 -21.63
C LEU A 120 5.10 9.35 -21.53
N THR A 121 6.20 9.81 -20.93
CA THR A 121 6.57 11.22 -20.87
C THR A 121 8.08 11.45 -21.11
N HIS A 122 8.47 12.72 -21.23
CA HIS A 122 9.83 13.18 -21.45
C HIS A 122 10.73 13.07 -20.20
N SER A 123 12.02 12.78 -20.42
CA SER A 123 13.09 12.77 -19.40
C SER A 123 13.72 14.15 -19.15
N THR A 124 13.85 14.92 -20.22
CA THR A 124 14.62 16.16 -20.30
C THR A 124 13.81 17.23 -20.98
N SER A 125 14.04 18.49 -20.61
CA SER A 125 13.42 19.66 -21.25
C SER A 125 14.13 20.09 -22.55
N SER A 126 14.99 19.24 -23.12
CA SER A 126 15.65 19.50 -24.40
C SER A 126 14.62 19.68 -25.50
N GLU A 127 14.96 20.47 -26.51
CA GLU A 127 14.05 20.78 -27.62
C GLU A 127 13.92 19.59 -28.56
N LYS A 128 12.67 19.29 -28.97
CA LYS A 128 12.32 18.12 -29.77
C LYS A 128 11.37 18.54 -30.89
N SER A 129 11.58 18.02 -32.09
CA SER A 129 10.69 18.22 -33.23
C SER A 129 9.78 17.00 -33.47
N SER A 130 10.30 15.79 -33.27
CA SER A 130 9.57 14.53 -33.42
C SER A 130 10.20 13.44 -32.55
N LEU A 131 9.38 12.52 -32.03
CA LEU A 131 9.81 11.31 -31.35
C LEU A 131 8.88 10.14 -31.71
N SER A 132 9.46 8.96 -31.91
CA SER A 132 8.72 7.72 -32.16
C SER A 132 9.01 6.70 -31.06
N PHE A 133 7.99 5.92 -30.71
CA PHE A 133 8.05 4.91 -29.64
C PHE A 133 7.15 3.72 -29.96
N ASN A 134 7.48 2.58 -29.38
CA ASN A 134 6.73 1.35 -29.56
C ASN A 134 5.66 1.23 -28.48
N TRP A 135 4.41 1.03 -28.88
CA TRP A 135 3.26 0.75 -28.02
C TRP A 135 2.68 -0.61 -28.37
N THR A 136 2.52 -1.47 -27.37
CA THR A 136 1.91 -2.79 -27.53
C THR A 136 0.46 -2.73 -27.09
N SER A 137 -0.43 -3.06 -28.03
CA SER A 137 -1.88 -3.04 -27.86
C SER A 137 -2.34 -4.11 -26.85
N PRO A 138 -3.38 -3.85 -26.03
CA PRO A 138 -4.04 -4.92 -25.28
C PRO A 138 -4.61 -5.98 -26.24
N MET A 139 -4.75 -7.22 -25.77
CA MET A 139 -5.33 -8.30 -26.58
C MET A 139 -6.79 -8.02 -26.97
N ASP A 140 -7.55 -7.42 -26.05
CA ASP A 140 -8.90 -6.93 -26.30
C ASP A 140 -8.86 -5.41 -26.41
N ILE A 141 -9.00 -4.89 -27.64
CA ILE A 141 -9.05 -3.45 -27.89
C ILE A 141 -10.47 -2.97 -27.59
N PRO A 142 -10.68 -2.17 -26.52
CA PRO A 142 -12.01 -1.69 -26.20
C PRO A 142 -12.52 -0.71 -27.27
N PRO A 143 -13.83 -0.67 -27.55
CA PRO A 143 -14.42 0.33 -28.44
C PRO A 143 -14.13 1.75 -27.94
N GLY A 144 -13.81 2.66 -28.85
CA GLY A 144 -13.55 4.07 -28.50
C GLY A 144 -12.14 4.37 -28.02
N LEU A 145 -11.22 3.40 -28.09
CA LEU A 145 -9.81 3.60 -27.73
C LEU A 145 -9.13 4.61 -28.68
N HIS A 146 -8.43 5.59 -28.13
CA HIS A 146 -7.63 6.58 -28.85
C HIS A 146 -6.40 6.98 -28.02
N PHE A 147 -5.37 7.53 -28.67
CA PHE A 147 -4.27 8.15 -27.92
C PHE A 147 -4.68 9.54 -27.47
N LYS A 148 -4.54 9.78 -26.16
CA LYS A 148 -4.72 11.07 -25.53
C LYS A 148 -3.35 11.63 -25.14
N SER A 149 -3.07 12.89 -25.49
CA SER A 149 -1.77 13.51 -25.26
C SER A 149 -1.84 14.99 -24.89
N SER A 150 -0.74 15.48 -24.30
CA SER A 150 -0.50 16.88 -23.99
C SER A 150 0.93 17.26 -24.36
N PHE A 151 1.13 18.49 -24.83
CA PHE A 151 2.42 19.01 -25.30
C PHE A 151 2.76 20.33 -24.61
N VAL A 152 4.04 20.50 -24.26
CA VAL A 152 4.58 21.68 -23.58
C VAL A 152 5.61 22.35 -24.49
N GLU A 153 5.31 23.58 -24.92
CA GLU A 153 6.24 24.42 -25.69
C GLU A 153 7.20 25.17 -24.74
N SER A 154 6.64 25.73 -23.67
CA SER A 154 7.39 26.37 -22.58
C SER A 154 6.65 26.22 -21.26
N TYR A 155 7.27 26.60 -20.15
CA TYR A 155 6.71 26.45 -18.79
C TYR A 155 5.25 26.94 -18.63
N SER A 156 4.86 27.96 -19.41
CA SER A 156 3.52 28.56 -19.35
C SER A 156 2.67 28.35 -20.61
N VAL A 157 3.21 27.68 -21.64
CA VAL A 157 2.54 27.50 -22.95
C VAL A 157 2.46 26.01 -23.26
N PHE A 158 1.25 25.47 -23.17
CA PHE A 158 0.98 24.05 -23.36
C PHE A 158 -0.44 23.80 -23.89
N TRP A 159 -0.59 22.66 -24.56
CA TRP A 159 -1.88 22.15 -25.03
C TRP A 159 -2.14 20.79 -24.38
N ALA A 160 -3.39 20.54 -24.02
CA ALA A 160 -3.82 19.31 -23.37
C ALA A 160 -5.05 18.72 -24.06
N ASN A 161 -5.34 17.44 -23.78
CA ASN A 161 -6.49 16.71 -24.32
C ASN A 161 -6.48 16.55 -25.86
N LEU A 162 -5.30 16.48 -26.49
CA LEU A 162 -5.20 16.12 -27.91
C LEU A 162 -5.54 14.65 -28.08
N LYS A 163 -6.42 14.33 -29.03
CA LYS A 163 -6.88 12.97 -29.32
C LYS A 163 -6.54 12.58 -30.75
N THR A 164 -6.10 11.34 -30.95
CA THR A 164 -6.04 10.73 -32.28
C THR A 164 -7.42 10.28 -32.75
N PRO A 165 -7.57 9.94 -34.05
CA PRO A 165 -8.68 9.09 -34.48
C PRO A 165 -8.75 7.79 -33.65
N LEU A 166 -9.94 7.17 -33.65
CA LEU A 166 -10.18 5.91 -32.95
C LEU A 166 -9.28 4.80 -33.53
N LEU A 167 -8.76 3.97 -32.64
CA LEU A 167 -7.94 2.81 -32.98
C LEU A 167 -8.82 1.67 -33.52
N PRO A 168 -8.26 0.76 -34.34
CA PRO A 168 -9.00 -0.35 -34.93
C PRO A 168 -9.64 -1.22 -33.87
N THR A 169 -10.96 -1.39 -33.97
CA THR A 169 -11.69 -2.40 -33.21
C THR A 169 -11.73 -3.67 -34.05
N PRO A 170 -11.75 -4.88 -33.46
CA PRO A 170 -11.95 -6.11 -34.23
C PRO A 170 -13.29 -6.03 -34.98
N THR A 171 -13.24 -5.76 -36.28
CA THR A 171 -14.39 -5.75 -37.17
C THR A 171 -14.82 -7.20 -37.42
N GLY A 172 -15.81 -7.65 -36.65
CA GLY A 172 -16.41 -8.96 -36.89
C GLY A 172 -17.23 -9.49 -35.73
N MET A 173 -18.28 -8.77 -35.33
CA MET A 173 -19.55 -9.40 -34.94
C MET A 173 -20.67 -8.38 -35.18
N PRO A 174 -21.79 -8.76 -35.82
CA PRO A 174 -22.97 -7.92 -35.86
C PRO A 174 -23.46 -7.76 -34.42
N VAL A 175 -23.16 -6.61 -33.82
CA VAL A 175 -23.76 -6.21 -32.57
C VAL A 175 -25.18 -5.82 -32.93
N THR A 176 -26.12 -6.74 -32.78
CA THR A 176 -27.52 -6.36 -32.65
C THR A 176 -27.60 -5.50 -31.38
N PRO A 177 -27.97 -4.22 -31.47
CA PRO A 177 -28.07 -3.39 -30.29
C PRO A 177 -29.36 -3.76 -29.57
N THR A 178 -29.25 -4.53 -28.50
CA THR A 178 -30.30 -4.60 -27.49
C THR A 178 -29.68 -4.70 -26.10
N SER A 179 -28.80 -3.76 -25.77
CA SER A 179 -28.65 -3.33 -24.38
C SER A 179 -29.41 -2.01 -24.24
N VAL A 180 -30.61 -2.09 -23.69
CA VAL A 180 -31.29 -0.95 -23.09
C VAL A 180 -30.32 -0.33 -22.06
N PRO A 181 -30.05 0.98 -22.10
CA PRO A 181 -29.21 1.61 -21.10
C PRO A 181 -29.95 1.63 -19.77
N GLY A 182 -29.39 1.01 -18.72
CA GLY A 182 -29.86 1.24 -17.35
C GLY A 182 -29.90 0.08 -16.35
N LYS A 183 -29.12 -1.00 -16.47
CA LYS A 183 -28.97 -1.97 -15.36
C LYS A 183 -27.51 -2.17 -14.99
N SER A 184 -27.16 -1.80 -13.76
CA SER A 184 -25.88 -2.12 -13.13
C SER A 184 -25.78 -3.65 -12.94
N ARG A 185 -24.71 -4.25 -13.44
CA ARG A 185 -24.39 -5.65 -13.21
C ARG A 185 -23.78 -5.81 -11.82
N ASN A 186 -24.29 -6.73 -11.01
CA ASN A 186 -23.72 -7.02 -9.69
C ASN A 186 -22.40 -7.77 -9.86
N SER A 187 -21.42 -7.52 -8.98
CA SER A 187 -20.17 -8.28 -9.01
C SER A 187 -19.56 -8.44 -7.63
N TRP A 188 -18.74 -9.49 -7.50
CA TRP A 188 -17.88 -9.82 -6.38
C TRP A 188 -16.46 -10.03 -6.91
N LYS A 189 -15.50 -9.26 -6.37
CA LYS A 189 -14.07 -9.41 -6.67
C LYS A 189 -13.44 -10.32 -5.60
N CYS A 190 -13.24 -11.59 -5.94
CA CYS A 190 -12.72 -12.60 -5.02
C CYS A 190 -11.20 -12.55 -4.80
N SER A 191 -10.44 -11.93 -5.71
CA SER A 191 -8.99 -11.72 -5.56
C SER A 191 -8.45 -10.81 -6.65
N GLU A 192 -7.74 -9.76 -6.29
CA GLU A 192 -7.02 -8.93 -7.28
C GLU A 192 -5.83 -9.67 -7.90
N LYS A 193 -5.07 -10.41 -7.07
CA LYS A 193 -3.88 -11.16 -7.49
C LYS A 193 -4.20 -12.20 -8.58
N PHE A 194 -5.33 -12.87 -8.46
CA PHE A 194 -5.77 -13.91 -9.40
C PHE A 194 -6.80 -13.41 -10.42
N GLU A 195 -6.98 -12.09 -10.56
CA GLU A 195 -7.98 -11.48 -11.47
C GLU A 195 -9.36 -12.18 -11.33
N CYS A 196 -9.71 -12.52 -10.08
CA CYS A 196 -10.88 -13.31 -9.74
C CYS A 196 -12.08 -12.38 -9.59
N GLN A 197 -13.05 -12.51 -10.49
CA GLN A 197 -14.28 -11.73 -10.46
C GLN A 197 -15.47 -12.59 -10.89
N VAL A 198 -16.49 -12.61 -10.04
CA VAL A 198 -17.80 -13.20 -10.35
C VAL A 198 -18.78 -12.05 -10.53
N SER A 199 -19.48 -12.01 -11.64
CA SER A 199 -20.54 -11.04 -11.87
C SER A 199 -21.83 -11.74 -12.28
N TRP A 200 -22.95 -11.16 -11.88
CA TRP A 200 -24.26 -11.72 -12.18
C TRP A 200 -25.28 -10.64 -12.50
N GLU A 201 -26.26 -11.05 -13.30
CA GLU A 201 -27.38 -10.21 -13.69
C GLU A 201 -28.64 -11.06 -13.71
N MET A 202 -29.66 -10.62 -12.96
CA MET A 202 -30.95 -11.28 -12.91
C MET A 202 -31.86 -10.73 -14.00
N ASP A 203 -32.39 -11.60 -14.84
CA ASP A 203 -33.47 -11.29 -15.77
C ASP A 203 -34.80 -11.69 -15.14
N GLU A 204 -35.52 -10.69 -14.62
CA GLU A 204 -36.82 -10.91 -13.98
C GLU A 204 -37.90 -11.43 -14.93
N ALA A 205 -37.81 -11.14 -16.23
CA ALA A 205 -38.81 -11.56 -17.20
C ALA A 205 -38.69 -13.06 -17.50
N SER A 206 -37.46 -13.54 -17.70
CA SER A 206 -37.18 -14.96 -17.95
C SER A 206 -36.97 -15.78 -16.67
N LYS A 207 -36.88 -15.13 -15.50
CA LYS A 207 -36.51 -15.75 -14.21
C LYS A 207 -35.18 -16.50 -14.27
N THR A 208 -34.25 -15.99 -15.06
CA THR A 208 -32.90 -16.54 -15.19
C THR A 208 -31.86 -15.60 -14.60
N ILE A 209 -30.68 -16.16 -14.31
CA ILE A 209 -29.52 -15.39 -13.86
C ILE A 209 -28.38 -15.70 -14.82
N ASN A 210 -27.80 -14.64 -15.38
CA ASN A 210 -26.61 -14.69 -16.18
C ASN A 210 -25.39 -14.52 -15.28
N PHE A 211 -24.46 -15.46 -15.33
CA PHE A 211 -23.21 -15.42 -14.59
C PHE A 211 -22.05 -15.21 -15.55
N GLU A 212 -21.09 -14.40 -15.13
CA GLU A 212 -19.78 -14.29 -15.76
C GLU A 212 -18.70 -14.41 -14.69
N PHE A 213 -17.90 -15.46 -14.79
CA PHE A 213 -16.85 -15.79 -13.85
C PHE A 213 -15.48 -15.77 -14.55
N ASN A 214 -14.61 -14.89 -14.07
CA ASN A 214 -13.24 -14.71 -14.55
C ASN A 214 -12.28 -15.10 -13.44
N LEU A 215 -11.26 -15.89 -13.75
CA LEU A 215 -10.21 -16.25 -12.80
C LEU A 215 -8.92 -16.68 -13.51
N LYS A 216 -7.79 -16.15 -13.06
CA LYS A 216 -6.45 -16.46 -13.56
C LYS A 216 -5.89 -17.75 -12.96
N VAL A 217 -5.62 -18.71 -13.82
CA VAL A 217 -5.16 -20.06 -13.47
C VAL A 217 -3.73 -20.29 -13.95
N THR A 218 -2.99 -21.12 -13.22
CA THR A 218 -1.55 -21.31 -13.41
C THR A 218 -1.18 -22.25 -14.54
N ASN A 219 -2.10 -23.10 -15.00
CA ASN A 219 -1.84 -24.15 -15.99
C ASN A 219 -2.90 -24.14 -17.11
N ASP A 220 -2.56 -24.76 -18.24
CA ASP A 220 -3.44 -25.02 -19.37
C ASP A 220 -4.39 -26.21 -19.15
N ARG A 221 -4.40 -26.77 -17.93
CA ARG A 221 -5.24 -27.88 -17.50
C ARG A 221 -5.77 -27.57 -16.11
N SER A 222 -6.90 -26.87 -16.07
CA SER A 222 -7.41 -26.26 -14.85
C SER A 222 -8.92 -26.17 -14.84
N TYR A 223 -9.49 -26.11 -13.64
CA TYR A 223 -10.88 -25.79 -13.42
C TYR A 223 -11.01 -24.55 -12.55
N ILE A 224 -12.13 -23.84 -12.72
CA ILE A 224 -12.61 -22.81 -11.81
C ILE A 224 -14.02 -23.17 -11.40
N ALA A 225 -14.34 -22.96 -10.13
CA ALA A 225 -15.59 -23.36 -9.51
C ALA A 225 -16.16 -22.21 -8.67
N LEU A 226 -17.48 -22.10 -8.70
CA LEU A 226 -18.28 -21.20 -7.89
C LEU A 226 -19.32 -22.05 -7.12
N GLY A 227 -19.14 -22.17 -5.81
CA GLY A 227 -20.02 -22.85 -4.89
C GLY A 227 -21.04 -21.90 -4.26
N LEU A 228 -22.26 -22.41 -4.07
CA LEU A 228 -23.28 -21.82 -3.21
C LEU A 228 -23.32 -22.64 -1.92
N SER A 229 -23.02 -22.00 -0.78
CA SER A 229 -23.03 -22.65 0.54
C SER A 229 -23.92 -21.94 1.56
N GLU A 230 -24.40 -22.70 2.55
CA GLU A 230 -25.13 -22.16 3.71
C GLU A 230 -24.20 -21.55 4.77
N ASP A 231 -22.91 -21.90 4.74
CA ASP A 231 -21.81 -21.44 5.60
C ASP A 231 -20.57 -21.02 4.77
N ASP A 232 -19.51 -20.59 5.43
CA ASP A 232 -18.26 -20.14 4.81
C ASP A 232 -17.26 -21.28 4.52
N ASP A 233 -17.64 -22.53 4.80
CA ASP A 233 -16.82 -23.72 4.65
C ASP A 233 -17.25 -24.58 3.45
N MET A 234 -16.29 -25.33 2.89
CA MET A 234 -16.59 -26.33 1.85
C MET A 234 -17.17 -27.60 2.51
N GLY A 235 -18.41 -27.93 2.18
CA GLY A 235 -19.10 -29.07 2.78
C GLY A 235 -20.21 -29.62 1.91
N SER A 236 -21.40 -29.07 2.05
CA SER A 236 -22.63 -29.54 1.41
C SER A 236 -23.10 -28.53 0.37
N ASP A 237 -22.28 -28.32 -0.66
CA ASP A 237 -22.37 -27.13 -1.51
C ASP A 237 -22.79 -27.49 -2.94
N SER A 238 -23.65 -26.66 -3.52
CA SER A 238 -23.98 -26.69 -4.94
C SER A 238 -22.94 -25.94 -5.73
N VAL A 239 -22.25 -26.59 -6.68
CA VAL A 239 -21.11 -26.01 -7.39
C VAL A 239 -21.38 -25.88 -8.89
N MET A 240 -21.08 -24.71 -9.43
CA MET A 240 -21.06 -24.41 -10.86
C MET A 240 -19.61 -24.24 -11.28
N GLU A 241 -19.17 -24.91 -12.33
CA GLU A 241 -17.75 -24.88 -12.67
C GLU A 241 -17.47 -25.04 -14.15
N CYS A 242 -16.28 -24.57 -14.50
CA CYS A 242 -15.70 -24.69 -15.82
C CYS A 242 -14.38 -25.40 -15.75
N LEU A 243 -14.18 -26.31 -16.70
CA LEU A 243 -12.97 -27.10 -16.83
C LEU A 243 -12.37 -26.84 -18.20
N TYR A 244 -11.08 -26.52 -18.22
CA TYR A 244 -10.30 -26.34 -19.43
C TYR A 244 -9.33 -27.52 -19.59
N TYR A 245 -9.44 -28.19 -20.73
CA TYR A 245 -8.57 -29.31 -21.11
C TYR A 245 -8.51 -29.41 -22.64
N ASN A 246 -7.30 -29.57 -23.21
CA ASN A 246 -7.06 -29.72 -24.65
C ASN A 246 -7.74 -28.65 -25.53
N GLY A 247 -7.67 -27.37 -25.13
CA GLY A 247 -8.25 -26.27 -25.90
C GLY A 247 -9.77 -26.12 -25.79
N GLN A 248 -10.44 -27.00 -25.03
CA GLN A 248 -11.88 -26.96 -24.83
C GLN A 248 -12.22 -26.53 -23.40
N VAL A 249 -13.12 -25.55 -23.28
CA VAL A 249 -13.75 -25.18 -22.02
C VAL A 249 -15.11 -25.89 -21.93
N LYS A 250 -15.33 -26.64 -20.85
CA LYS A 250 -16.59 -27.34 -20.59
C LYS A 250 -17.18 -26.89 -19.25
N GLY A 251 -18.47 -26.57 -19.26
CA GLY A 251 -19.23 -26.28 -18.05
C GLY A 251 -19.85 -27.54 -17.44
N GLN A 252 -19.88 -27.64 -16.12
CA GLN A 252 -20.70 -28.63 -15.41
C GLN A 252 -21.24 -28.12 -14.08
N TYR A 253 -22.34 -28.72 -13.64
CA TYR A 253 -22.78 -28.66 -12.25
C TYR A 253 -22.17 -29.83 -11.48
N SER A 254 -21.73 -29.57 -10.27
CA SER A 254 -21.21 -30.56 -9.35
C SER A 254 -21.70 -30.29 -7.92
N TYR A 255 -21.49 -31.25 -7.03
CA TYR A 255 -21.92 -31.15 -5.64
C TYR A 255 -20.81 -31.62 -4.71
N ASN A 256 -20.58 -30.85 -3.64
CA ASN A 256 -19.64 -31.19 -2.60
C ASN A 256 -20.33 -32.04 -1.52
N GLU A 257 -19.67 -33.12 -1.10
CA GLU A 257 -20.02 -33.92 0.08
C GLU A 257 -18.76 -33.99 0.96
N GLY A 258 -18.68 -33.05 1.90
CA GLY A 258 -17.46 -32.77 2.66
C GLY A 258 -16.35 -32.28 1.72
N ILE A 259 -15.19 -32.93 1.76
CA ILE A 259 -14.04 -32.57 0.92
C ILE A 259 -14.11 -33.16 -0.51
N ARG A 260 -15.13 -33.97 -0.82
CA ARG A 260 -15.25 -34.66 -2.11
C ARG A 260 -16.23 -33.92 -3.00
N ASN A 261 -15.87 -33.76 -4.27
CA ASN A 261 -16.78 -33.22 -5.26
C ASN A 261 -17.17 -34.30 -6.28
N SER A 262 -18.45 -34.31 -6.65
CA SER A 262 -18.99 -35.21 -7.67
C SER A 262 -19.78 -34.44 -8.73
N LYS A 263 -19.60 -34.81 -10.00
CA LYS A 263 -20.37 -34.22 -11.11
C LYS A 263 -21.84 -34.62 -11.00
N VAL A 264 -22.74 -33.66 -11.16
CA VAL A 264 -24.19 -33.86 -11.18
C VAL A 264 -24.72 -33.92 -12.62
N THR A 265 -24.49 -32.86 -13.40
CA THR A 265 -24.93 -32.77 -14.79
C THR A 265 -24.08 -31.76 -15.57
N ASP A 266 -24.19 -31.73 -16.90
CA ASP A 266 -23.51 -30.73 -17.73
C ASP A 266 -24.18 -29.36 -17.60
N LEU A 267 -23.37 -28.29 -17.65
CA LEU A 267 -23.80 -26.89 -17.65
C LEU A 267 -23.54 -26.34 -19.04
N THR A 268 -24.57 -25.79 -19.67
CA THR A 268 -24.44 -25.15 -20.98
C THR A 268 -23.79 -23.78 -20.80
N LEU A 269 -22.63 -23.60 -21.42
CA LEU A 269 -21.95 -22.30 -21.46
C LEU A 269 -22.49 -21.47 -22.63
N ASN A 270 -22.74 -20.19 -22.38
CA ASN A 270 -22.95 -19.21 -23.45
C ASN A 270 -21.63 -18.91 -24.15
N ASN A 271 -20.56 -18.78 -23.36
CA ASN A 271 -19.20 -18.58 -23.84
C ASN A 271 -18.20 -19.08 -22.79
N GLY A 272 -17.22 -19.87 -23.21
CA GLY A 272 -16.13 -20.36 -22.36
C GLY A 272 -14.81 -20.16 -23.07
N LYS A 273 -13.89 -19.40 -22.46
CA LYS A 273 -12.60 -19.06 -23.08
C LYS A 273 -11.46 -19.23 -22.08
N TYR A 274 -10.30 -19.60 -22.63
CA TYR A 274 -9.03 -19.58 -21.93
C TYR A 274 -8.02 -18.82 -22.79
N VAL A 275 -7.55 -17.67 -22.30
CA VAL A 275 -6.61 -16.80 -23.01
C VAL A 275 -5.56 -16.31 -22.03
N ASN A 276 -4.28 -16.57 -22.32
CA ASN A 276 -3.14 -16.07 -21.54
C ASN A 276 -3.23 -16.35 -20.02
N GLY A 277 -3.72 -17.52 -19.64
CA GLY A 277 -3.87 -17.91 -18.22
C GLY A 277 -5.17 -17.40 -17.57
N LEU A 278 -5.97 -16.56 -18.23
CA LEU A 278 -7.29 -16.16 -17.73
C LEU A 278 -8.36 -17.11 -18.29
N MET A 279 -9.12 -17.74 -17.39
CA MET A 279 -10.29 -18.52 -17.76
C MET A 279 -11.56 -17.71 -17.50
N THR A 280 -12.39 -17.57 -18.54
CA THR A 280 -13.65 -16.84 -18.53
C THR A 280 -14.79 -17.79 -18.83
N CYS A 281 -15.80 -17.78 -17.97
CA CYS A 281 -16.99 -18.58 -18.11
C CYS A 281 -18.26 -17.75 -17.99
N ASN A 282 -19.02 -17.73 -19.08
CA ASN A 282 -20.33 -17.12 -19.14
C ASN A 282 -21.40 -18.20 -19.34
N PHE A 283 -22.40 -18.21 -18.47
CA PHE A 283 -23.51 -19.13 -18.55
C PHE A 283 -24.78 -18.53 -17.94
N THR A 284 -25.92 -18.96 -18.46
CA THR A 284 -27.22 -18.60 -17.92
C THR A 284 -27.84 -19.81 -17.24
N ARG A 285 -28.48 -19.60 -16.08
CA ARG A 285 -29.22 -20.64 -15.39
C ARG A 285 -30.55 -20.16 -14.86
N ASP A 286 -31.48 -21.08 -14.66
CA ASP A 286 -32.73 -20.78 -14.00
C ASP A 286 -32.52 -20.47 -12.51
N ASN A 287 -33.33 -19.55 -12.01
CA ASN A 287 -33.34 -19.17 -10.61
C ASN A 287 -33.80 -20.32 -9.69
N VAL A 288 -34.66 -21.20 -10.21
CA VAL A 288 -35.19 -22.40 -9.52
C VAL A 288 -34.88 -23.63 -10.36
N MET A 289 -34.19 -24.60 -9.76
CA MET A 289 -33.79 -25.86 -10.37
C MET A 289 -34.52 -27.02 -9.69
N ASN A 290 -34.98 -28.00 -10.47
CA ASN A 290 -35.64 -29.19 -9.94
C ASN A 290 -34.63 -30.33 -9.64
N ASN A 291 -33.61 -30.03 -8.83
CA ASN A 291 -32.58 -31.00 -8.43
C ASN A 291 -32.07 -30.67 -7.02
N SER A 292 -32.10 -31.64 -6.10
CA SER A 292 -31.70 -31.41 -4.70
C SER A 292 -30.23 -31.04 -4.52
N LYS A 293 -29.36 -31.36 -5.47
CA LYS A 293 -27.92 -31.05 -5.46
C LYS A 293 -27.57 -29.76 -6.23
N ILE A 294 -28.53 -29.11 -6.87
CA ILE A 294 -28.34 -27.82 -7.55
C ILE A 294 -29.24 -26.80 -6.87
N PHE A 295 -28.65 -25.94 -6.04
CA PHE A 295 -29.42 -25.07 -5.15
C PHE A 295 -30.18 -23.97 -5.89
N ASN A 296 -31.36 -23.62 -5.37
CA ASN A 296 -32.18 -22.51 -5.83
C ASN A 296 -31.61 -21.18 -5.34
N ILE A 297 -31.45 -20.21 -6.25
CA ILE A 297 -30.87 -18.92 -5.91
C ILE A 297 -31.93 -17.97 -5.32
N GLY A 298 -33.17 -18.04 -5.80
CA GLY A 298 -34.20 -17.03 -5.50
C GLY A 298 -34.95 -17.21 -4.19
N GLN A 299 -34.62 -18.23 -3.40
CA GLN A 299 -35.35 -18.57 -2.17
C GLN A 299 -34.55 -18.30 -0.90
N LYS A 300 -33.22 -18.14 -1.00
CA LYS A 300 -32.29 -18.01 0.12
C LYS A 300 -31.09 -17.17 -0.29
N GLN A 301 -30.38 -16.63 0.70
CA GLN A 301 -29.07 -15.99 0.53
C GLN A 301 -27.96 -17.05 0.73
N TRP A 302 -26.85 -16.92 0.00
CA TRP A 302 -25.79 -17.94 -0.05
C TRP A 302 -24.42 -17.32 0.15
N TYR A 303 -23.53 -18.02 0.84
CA TYR A 303 -22.11 -17.73 0.71
C TYR A 303 -21.64 -18.17 -0.68
N LEU A 304 -20.78 -17.35 -1.29
CA LEU A 304 -20.14 -17.69 -2.56
C LEU A 304 -18.74 -18.19 -2.26
N LEU A 305 -18.44 -19.39 -2.75
CA LEU A 305 -17.13 -20.04 -2.61
C LEU A 305 -16.49 -20.12 -3.98
N ALA A 306 -15.45 -19.32 -4.26
CA ALA A 306 -14.66 -19.44 -5.47
C ALA A 306 -13.50 -20.41 -5.22
N ALA A 307 -13.22 -21.31 -6.17
CA ALA A 307 -12.08 -22.19 -6.11
C ALA A 307 -11.47 -22.42 -7.49
N ALA A 308 -10.16 -22.66 -7.54
CA ALA A 308 -9.49 -23.08 -8.77
C ALA A 308 -8.47 -24.18 -8.49
N GLY A 309 -8.26 -25.06 -9.45
CA GLY A 309 -7.31 -26.16 -9.31
C GLY A 309 -7.00 -26.87 -10.62
N PRO A 310 -6.06 -27.84 -10.59
CA PRO A 310 -5.64 -28.55 -11.78
C PRO A 310 -6.64 -29.63 -12.22
N VAL A 311 -6.65 -29.90 -13.52
CA VAL A 311 -7.43 -30.94 -14.18
C VAL A 311 -6.49 -31.98 -14.80
N LYS A 312 -6.85 -33.26 -14.72
CA LYS A 312 -6.19 -34.36 -15.43
C LYS A 312 -7.03 -34.83 -16.62
N ASP A 313 -6.45 -35.75 -17.39
CA ASP A 313 -7.05 -36.37 -18.56
C ASP A 313 -8.51 -36.78 -18.32
N GLY A 314 -9.38 -36.47 -19.27
CA GLY A 314 -10.82 -36.73 -19.16
C GLY A 314 -11.56 -35.77 -18.21
N PHE A 315 -11.08 -34.53 -18.05
CA PHE A 315 -11.71 -33.51 -17.19
C PHE A 315 -11.76 -33.90 -15.70
N MET A 316 -10.80 -34.72 -15.23
CA MET A 316 -10.76 -35.16 -13.83
C MET A 316 -10.13 -34.09 -12.92
N LYS A 317 -10.93 -33.50 -12.03
CA LYS A 317 -10.45 -32.48 -11.08
C LYS A 317 -9.53 -33.05 -10.01
N ARG A 318 -8.62 -32.21 -9.53
CA ARG A 318 -7.77 -32.44 -8.35
C ARG A 318 -8.12 -31.43 -7.25
N LYS A 319 -7.41 -31.53 -6.12
CA LYS A 319 -7.57 -30.58 -5.01
C LYS A 319 -7.33 -29.16 -5.52
N HIS A 320 -8.18 -28.22 -5.12
CA HIS A 320 -8.01 -26.80 -5.42
C HIS A 320 -6.67 -26.29 -4.85
N THR A 321 -6.10 -25.30 -5.53
CA THR A 321 -4.90 -24.56 -5.11
C THR A 321 -5.21 -23.09 -4.81
N PHE A 322 -6.42 -22.64 -5.11
CA PHE A 322 -6.95 -21.32 -4.79
C PHE A 322 -8.36 -21.48 -4.24
N THR A 323 -8.68 -20.68 -3.22
CA THR A 323 -10.00 -20.58 -2.59
C THR A 323 -10.27 -19.14 -2.20
N ALA A 324 -11.52 -18.70 -2.29
CA ALA A 324 -11.98 -17.43 -1.75
C ALA A 324 -13.46 -17.55 -1.35
N THR A 325 -13.87 -16.84 -0.31
CA THR A 325 -15.23 -16.89 0.23
C THR A 325 -15.77 -15.48 0.45
N THR A 326 -17.05 -15.24 0.20
CA THR A 326 -17.67 -13.95 0.55
C THR A 326 -17.73 -13.78 2.07
N SER A 327 -17.53 -12.55 2.57
CA SER A 327 -17.62 -12.23 4.00
C SER A 327 -19.01 -12.43 4.61
N GLY A 328 -20.04 -12.49 3.77
CA GLY A 328 -21.43 -12.73 4.16
C GLY A 328 -22.23 -13.40 3.05
N LYS A 329 -23.50 -13.67 3.35
CA LYS A 329 -24.43 -14.25 2.38
C LYS A 329 -24.86 -13.21 1.36
N VAL A 330 -24.76 -13.59 0.08
CA VAL A 330 -25.16 -12.78 -1.06
C VAL A 330 -26.63 -12.98 -1.36
N ASP A 331 -27.33 -11.87 -1.51
CA ASP A 331 -28.71 -11.80 -1.97
C ASP A 331 -28.75 -11.45 -3.45
N PHE A 332 -28.93 -12.46 -4.29
CA PHE A 332 -28.95 -12.31 -5.74
C PHE A 332 -30.14 -11.49 -6.27
N SER A 333 -31.17 -11.26 -5.44
CA SER A 333 -32.34 -10.46 -5.80
C SER A 333 -32.14 -8.95 -5.61
N LYS A 334 -31.05 -8.53 -4.94
CA LYS A 334 -30.76 -7.12 -4.65
C LYS A 334 -29.64 -6.62 -5.55
N GLN A 335 -29.78 -5.38 -6.06
CA GLN A 335 -28.72 -4.68 -6.77
C GLN A 335 -27.80 -3.96 -5.78
N ASN A 336 -26.96 -4.73 -5.08
CA ASN A 336 -25.84 -4.17 -4.34
C ASN A 336 -24.56 -4.81 -4.89
N PRO A 337 -23.55 -4.01 -5.28
CA PRO A 337 -22.19 -4.52 -5.41
C PRO A 337 -21.85 -5.22 -4.09
N VAL A 338 -21.47 -6.50 -4.16
CA VAL A 338 -20.89 -7.17 -2.99
C VAL A 338 -19.43 -6.73 -2.99
N ASP A 339 -19.23 -5.49 -2.57
CA ASP A 339 -17.91 -4.96 -2.27
C ASP A 339 -17.42 -5.77 -1.07
N SER A 340 -16.63 -6.81 -1.35
CA SER A 340 -15.63 -7.25 -0.39
C SER A 340 -14.59 -6.15 -0.32
N GLU A 341 -14.91 -5.04 0.36
CA GLU A 341 -13.90 -4.36 1.15
C GLU A 341 -13.47 -5.41 2.20
N GLU A 342 -12.49 -6.25 1.85
CA GLU A 342 -11.51 -6.66 2.85
C GLU A 342 -10.81 -5.38 3.28
N GLU A 343 -11.46 -4.61 4.15
CA GLU A 343 -10.71 -3.80 5.08
C GLU A 343 -9.92 -4.85 5.87
N GLU A 344 -8.64 -5.04 5.54
CA GLU A 344 -7.76 -5.94 6.27
C GLU A 344 -7.57 -5.32 7.67
N ILE A 345 -8.55 -5.56 8.55
CA ILE A 345 -8.60 -5.02 9.91
C ILE A 345 -7.29 -5.38 10.62
N LEU A 346 -6.71 -6.55 10.32
CA LEU A 346 -5.43 -6.97 10.89
C LEU A 346 -4.25 -6.11 10.41
N THR A 347 -4.22 -5.68 9.15
CA THR A 347 -3.20 -4.77 8.61
C THR A 347 -3.30 -3.39 9.26
N HIS A 348 -4.51 -2.87 9.44
CA HIS A 348 -4.75 -1.62 10.16
C HIS A 348 -4.35 -1.74 11.63
N LEU A 349 -4.73 -2.82 12.31
CA LEU A 349 -4.35 -3.08 13.70
C LEU A 349 -2.83 -3.25 13.86
N HIS A 350 -2.15 -3.88 12.89
CA HIS A 350 -0.69 -3.91 12.82
C HIS A 350 -0.13 -2.48 12.79
N GLY A 351 -0.58 -1.64 11.85
CA GLY A 351 -0.12 -0.25 11.74
C GLY A 351 -0.34 0.57 13.01
N VAL A 352 -1.55 0.51 13.57
CA VAL A 352 -1.91 1.19 14.83
C VAL A 352 -1.02 0.73 15.99
N SER A 353 -0.81 -0.59 16.14
CA SER A 353 0.03 -1.13 17.20
C SER A 353 1.48 -0.64 17.11
N MET A 354 2.04 -0.53 15.90
CA MET A 354 3.40 -0.03 15.66
C MET A 354 3.52 1.46 15.96
N ILE A 355 2.54 2.27 15.57
CA ILE A 355 2.53 3.71 15.88
C ILE A 355 2.46 3.93 17.39
N VAL A 356 1.53 3.28 18.09
CA VAL A 356 1.39 3.41 19.55
C VAL A 356 2.66 2.91 20.28
N ALA A 357 3.26 1.81 19.82
CA ALA A 357 4.49 1.28 20.41
C ALA A 357 5.66 2.27 20.30
N TRP A 358 5.91 2.82 19.11
CA TRP A 358 7.15 3.55 18.82
C TRP A 358 7.02 5.08 18.93
N VAL A 359 5.92 5.65 18.44
CA VAL A 359 5.68 7.11 18.49
C VAL A 359 5.32 7.55 19.91
N PHE A 360 4.54 6.74 20.64
CA PHE A 360 4.17 7.05 22.03
C PHE A 360 5.10 6.38 23.05
N PHE A 361 4.95 5.07 23.29
CA PHE A 361 5.58 4.42 24.45
C PHE A 361 7.11 4.47 24.40
N ALA A 362 7.71 4.11 23.26
CA ALA A 362 9.16 4.10 23.14
C ALA A 362 9.76 5.53 23.25
N SER A 363 9.11 6.53 22.64
CA SER A 363 9.59 7.92 22.68
C SER A 363 9.56 8.48 24.10
N VAL A 364 8.43 8.36 24.81
CA VAL A 364 8.31 8.85 26.19
C VAL A 364 9.22 8.06 27.14
N GLY A 365 9.32 6.75 26.97
CA GLY A 365 10.18 5.91 27.81
C GLY A 365 11.67 6.19 27.65
N ILE A 366 12.15 6.51 26.43
CA ILE A 366 13.54 6.92 26.20
C ILE A 366 13.79 8.32 26.77
N PHE A 367 12.86 9.26 26.57
CA PHE A 367 12.97 10.62 27.10
C PHE A 367 13.09 10.61 28.63
N ALA A 368 12.25 9.84 29.31
CA ALA A 368 12.32 9.66 30.76
C ALA A 368 13.68 9.10 31.22
N ALA A 369 14.19 8.07 30.53
CA ALA A 369 15.48 7.45 30.86
C ALA A 369 16.69 8.35 30.64
N ARG A 370 16.66 9.22 29.63
CA ARG A 370 17.75 10.16 29.36
C ARG A 370 17.71 11.36 30.31
N TYR A 371 16.60 12.08 30.32
CA TYR A 371 16.59 13.46 30.83
C TYR A 371 15.91 13.65 32.18
N SER A 372 15.16 12.66 32.66
CA SER A 372 14.41 12.76 33.94
C SER A 372 15.14 12.13 35.13
N LYS A 373 16.43 11.80 35.01
CA LYS A 373 17.21 11.16 36.09
C LYS A 373 17.35 12.02 37.35
N SER A 374 17.37 13.35 37.21
CA SER A 374 17.48 14.28 38.34
C SER A 374 16.15 14.57 39.05
N VAL A 375 15.03 14.06 38.52
CA VAL A 375 13.73 14.14 39.22
C VAL A 375 13.73 13.13 40.36
N ASN A 376 13.90 13.60 41.60
CA ASN A 376 14.06 12.76 42.79
C ASN A 376 12.72 12.29 43.36
N LYS A 377 11.78 11.93 42.49
CA LYS A 377 10.50 11.32 42.86
C LYS A 377 10.59 9.82 42.80
N LYS A 378 9.91 9.15 43.72
CA LYS A 378 9.80 7.69 43.74
C LYS A 378 8.36 7.26 43.44
N LEU A 379 8.23 6.20 42.66
CA LEU A 379 6.99 5.49 42.41
C LEU A 379 7.24 4.02 42.80
N CYS A 380 6.39 3.44 43.65
CA CYS A 380 6.57 2.06 44.14
C CYS A 380 7.97 1.79 44.73
N LYS A 381 8.54 2.75 45.49
CA LYS A 381 9.91 2.71 46.08
C LYS A 381 11.07 2.70 45.08
N ILE A 382 10.78 2.83 43.78
CA ILE A 382 11.75 2.90 42.69
C ILE A 382 11.80 4.34 42.15
N MET A 383 12.95 4.79 41.63
CA MET A 383 13.05 6.12 41.00
C MET A 383 12.06 6.25 39.84
N LEU A 384 11.32 7.36 39.81
CA LEU A 384 10.22 7.59 38.86
C LEU A 384 10.65 7.37 37.41
N TRP A 385 11.78 7.96 37.00
CA TRP A 385 12.30 7.84 35.64
C TRP A 385 12.54 6.38 35.23
N PHE A 386 13.03 5.55 36.16
CA PHE A 386 13.36 4.15 35.89
C PHE A 386 12.10 3.30 35.79
N GLN A 387 11.11 3.58 36.64
CA GLN A 387 9.81 2.91 36.59
C GLN A 387 9.05 3.26 35.32
N LEU A 388 9.06 4.53 34.90
CA LEU A 388 8.44 4.99 33.66
C LEU A 388 9.11 4.35 32.44
N HIS A 389 10.44 4.42 32.35
CA HIS A 389 11.20 3.79 31.28
C HIS A 389 10.89 2.30 31.17
N ARG A 390 11.00 1.55 32.27
CA ARG A 390 10.73 0.10 32.28
C ARG A 390 9.31 -0.22 31.83
N THR A 391 8.31 0.46 32.39
CA THR A 391 6.91 0.20 32.07
C THR A 391 6.63 0.47 30.60
N PHE A 392 7.04 1.62 30.08
CA PHE A 392 6.78 1.99 28.69
C PHE A 392 7.58 1.15 27.69
N MET A 393 8.82 0.76 27.98
CA MET A 393 9.57 -0.17 27.11
C MET A 393 8.92 -1.55 27.04
N VAL A 394 8.39 -2.07 28.16
CA VAL A 394 7.66 -3.35 28.17
C VAL A 394 6.37 -3.25 27.35
N LEU A 395 5.60 -2.16 27.50
CA LEU A 395 4.38 -1.95 26.70
C LEU A 395 4.70 -1.83 25.20
N ALA A 396 5.75 -1.09 24.83
CA ALA A 396 6.21 -1.00 23.44
C ALA A 396 6.61 -2.37 22.88
N MET A 397 7.34 -3.19 23.65
CA MET A 397 7.71 -4.56 23.26
C MET A 397 6.47 -5.44 23.03
N LEU A 398 5.51 -5.43 23.96
CA LEU A 398 4.29 -6.25 23.84
C LEU A 398 3.44 -5.85 22.63
N LEU A 399 3.27 -4.55 22.38
CA LEU A 399 2.56 -4.06 21.20
C LEU A 399 3.30 -4.39 19.89
N THR A 400 4.63 -4.32 19.89
CA THR A 400 5.44 -4.72 18.72
C THR A 400 5.27 -6.21 18.43
N ILE A 401 5.31 -7.07 19.45
CA ILE A 401 5.06 -8.51 19.28
C ILE A 401 3.64 -8.77 18.78
N LEU A 402 2.64 -8.09 19.35
CA LEU A 402 1.25 -8.20 18.91
C LEU A 402 1.09 -7.82 17.43
N GLY A 403 1.58 -6.64 17.03
CA GLY A 403 1.49 -6.22 15.64
C GLY A 403 2.25 -7.14 14.69
N PHE A 404 3.41 -7.65 15.11
CA PHE A 404 4.15 -8.65 14.33
C PHE A 404 3.32 -9.94 14.13
N ILE A 405 2.64 -10.44 15.17
CA ILE A 405 1.76 -11.61 15.04
C ILE A 405 0.58 -11.31 14.11
N LEU A 406 -0.06 -10.14 14.24
CA LEU A 406 -1.23 -9.75 13.43
C LEU A 406 -0.93 -9.78 11.92
N ILE A 407 0.21 -9.23 11.49
CA ILE A 407 0.54 -9.19 10.06
C ILE A 407 0.94 -10.56 9.51
N PHE A 408 1.51 -11.44 10.33
CA PHE A 408 1.75 -12.83 9.92
C PHE A 408 0.46 -13.64 9.82
N ILE A 409 -0.54 -13.38 10.69
CA ILE A 409 -1.87 -14.00 10.57
C ILE A 409 -2.54 -13.53 9.28
N GLN A 410 -2.50 -12.23 8.99
CA GLN A 410 -3.07 -11.67 7.76
C GLN A 410 -2.48 -12.31 6.50
N ASN A 411 -1.17 -12.55 6.48
CA ASN A 411 -0.48 -13.16 5.34
C ASN A 411 -0.50 -14.70 5.36
N GLU A 412 -1.37 -15.34 6.15
CA GLU A 412 -1.44 -16.81 6.30
C GLU A 412 -0.11 -17.48 6.69
N GLY A 413 0.78 -16.74 7.35
CA GLY A 413 2.12 -17.19 7.73
C GLY A 413 3.17 -17.09 6.61
N GLU A 414 2.82 -16.58 5.44
CA GLU A 414 3.73 -16.38 4.31
C GLU A 414 4.44 -15.02 4.34
N TYR A 415 5.59 -14.95 3.67
CA TYR A 415 6.36 -13.71 3.51
C TYR A 415 5.82 -12.91 2.33
N SER A 416 5.69 -11.59 2.47
CA SER A 416 5.16 -10.74 1.40
C SER A 416 6.09 -10.71 0.18
N GLU A 417 5.63 -11.28 -0.95
CA GLU A 417 6.36 -11.28 -2.24
C GLU A 417 6.14 -9.99 -3.07
N LEU A 418 5.75 -8.89 -2.43
CA LEU A 418 5.45 -7.63 -3.12
C LEU A 418 6.66 -7.15 -3.96
N GLN A 419 6.43 -6.90 -5.25
CA GLN A 419 7.48 -6.46 -6.19
C GLN A 419 7.85 -5.00 -5.95
N GLY A 420 9.10 -4.75 -5.52
CA GLY A 420 9.66 -3.40 -5.32
C GLY A 420 10.75 -3.36 -4.24
N SER A 421 11.68 -2.41 -4.31
CA SER A 421 12.77 -2.30 -3.32
C SER A 421 12.27 -1.96 -1.91
N SER A 422 11.30 -1.04 -1.81
CA SER A 422 10.66 -0.67 -0.53
C SER A 422 9.85 -1.82 0.06
N ALA A 423 9.14 -2.55 -0.80
CA ALA A 423 8.29 -3.68 -0.41
C ALA A 423 9.07 -4.85 0.21
N LYS A 424 10.32 -5.07 -0.25
CA LYS A 424 11.24 -6.03 0.35
C LYS A 424 11.92 -5.51 1.61
N ALA A 425 12.20 -4.20 1.69
CA ALA A 425 12.93 -3.62 2.81
C ALA A 425 12.13 -3.60 4.12
N HIS A 426 10.84 -3.27 4.08
CA HIS A 426 9.99 -3.19 5.27
C HIS A 426 9.99 -4.46 6.13
N PRO A 427 9.62 -5.66 5.60
CA PRO A 427 9.59 -6.87 6.41
C PRO A 427 10.98 -7.29 6.91
N ILE A 428 12.05 -7.07 6.14
CA ILE A 428 13.42 -7.36 6.59
C ILE A 428 13.79 -6.50 7.81
N ILE A 429 13.60 -5.18 7.70
CA ILE A 429 13.95 -4.27 8.79
C ILE A 429 13.03 -4.51 10.00
N GLY A 430 11.73 -4.76 9.76
CA GLY A 430 10.76 -5.09 10.81
C GLY A 430 11.13 -6.35 11.61
N ILE A 431 11.60 -7.42 10.95
CA ILE A 431 12.09 -8.63 11.62
C ILE A 431 13.33 -8.31 12.46
N ILE A 432 14.29 -7.56 11.92
CA ILE A 432 15.50 -7.14 12.67
C ILE A 432 15.10 -6.35 13.93
N VAL A 433 14.23 -5.36 13.78
CA VAL A 433 13.72 -4.56 14.90
C VAL A 433 13.04 -5.43 15.95
N THR A 434 12.21 -6.39 15.53
CA THR A 434 11.49 -7.31 16.43
C THR A 434 12.45 -8.22 17.20
N ILE A 435 13.50 -8.73 16.58
CA ILE A 435 14.52 -9.53 17.29
C ILE A 435 15.21 -8.68 18.36
N PHE A 436 15.66 -7.48 18.00
CA PHE A 436 16.39 -6.62 18.92
C PHE A 436 15.49 -6.03 20.02
N VAL A 437 14.19 -5.82 19.78
CA VAL A 437 13.25 -5.34 20.82
C VAL A 437 13.03 -6.38 21.92
N ILE A 438 13.22 -7.67 21.64
CA ILE A 438 13.19 -8.77 22.63
C ILE A 438 14.54 -8.88 23.34
N ILE A 439 15.65 -8.77 22.61
CA ILE A 439 17.00 -8.89 23.17
C ILE A 439 17.32 -7.73 24.12
N ASN A 440 16.93 -6.50 23.80
CA ASN A 440 17.35 -5.32 24.55
C ASN A 440 16.84 -5.29 26.02
N PRO A 441 15.60 -5.71 26.33
CA PRO A 441 15.14 -5.92 27.70
C PRO A 441 15.86 -7.06 28.43
N ILE A 442 16.21 -8.15 27.74
CA ILE A 442 17.00 -9.26 28.32
C ILE A 442 18.38 -8.74 28.76
N LEU A 443 19.04 -7.92 27.92
CA LEU A 443 20.27 -7.24 28.33
C LEU A 443 20.04 -6.35 29.56
N GLY A 444 18.93 -5.62 29.60
CA GLY A 444 18.53 -4.80 30.75
C GLY A 444 18.30 -5.60 32.04
N TYR A 445 17.84 -6.85 31.95
CA TYR A 445 17.68 -7.76 33.08
C TYR A 445 19.04 -8.17 33.68
N PHE A 446 20.03 -8.45 32.83
CA PHE A 446 21.41 -8.78 33.23
C PHE A 446 22.27 -7.55 33.58
N ARG A 447 21.65 -6.42 33.90
CA ARG A 447 22.34 -5.16 34.23
C ARG A 447 23.27 -5.33 35.44
N PRO A 448 24.57 -5.02 35.31
CA PRO A 448 25.52 -5.09 36.42
C PRO A 448 25.16 -4.13 37.57
N GLY A 449 25.64 -4.44 38.79
CA GLY A 449 25.55 -3.55 39.96
C GLY A 449 26.12 -2.15 39.70
N LYS A 450 25.78 -1.17 40.55
CA LYS A 450 26.19 0.24 40.36
C LYS A 450 27.71 0.41 40.37
N ASP A 451 28.41 -0.36 41.19
CA ASP A 451 29.86 -0.23 41.41
C ASP A 451 30.68 -1.24 40.59
N HIS A 452 30.02 -2.00 39.70
CA HIS A 452 30.68 -3.06 38.93
C HIS A 452 31.41 -2.47 37.70
N PRO A 453 32.67 -2.85 37.39
CA PRO A 453 33.45 -2.24 36.31
C PRO A 453 32.82 -2.41 34.92
N LYS A 454 32.13 -3.54 34.68
CA LYS A 454 31.40 -3.78 33.41
C LYS A 454 30.16 -2.88 33.20
N ARG A 455 29.77 -2.08 34.20
CA ARG A 455 28.56 -1.23 34.14
C ARG A 455 28.66 -0.15 33.07
N ILE A 456 29.86 0.35 32.80
CA ILE A 456 30.12 1.38 31.78
C ILE A 456 29.81 0.81 30.39
N TYR A 457 30.35 -0.36 30.06
CA TYR A 457 30.09 -1.04 28.79
C TYR A 457 28.61 -1.37 28.62
N PHE A 458 27.95 -1.86 29.68
CA PHE A 458 26.51 -2.11 29.67
C PHE A 458 25.72 -0.85 29.30
N ASN A 459 25.98 0.28 29.98
CA ASN A 459 25.26 1.52 29.72
C ASN A 459 25.42 1.97 28.27
N TRP A 460 26.63 1.84 27.70
CA TRP A 460 26.91 2.21 26.31
C TRP A 460 26.17 1.29 25.32
N VAL A 461 26.34 -0.03 25.45
CA VAL A 461 25.71 -1.01 24.56
C VAL A 461 24.19 -0.92 24.61
N HIS A 462 23.60 -0.89 25.81
CA HIS A 462 22.15 -0.82 25.97
C HIS A 462 21.58 0.48 25.40
N SER A 463 22.25 1.61 25.64
CA SER A 463 21.83 2.90 25.08
C SER A 463 21.97 2.95 23.56
N MET A 464 23.02 2.36 22.99
CA MET A 464 23.22 2.33 21.54
C MET A 464 22.19 1.46 20.83
N ILE A 465 21.96 0.24 21.32
CA ILE A 465 20.96 -0.67 20.76
C ILE A 465 19.59 0.00 20.80
N GLY A 466 19.19 0.58 21.94
CA GLY A 466 17.92 1.30 22.05
C GLY A 466 17.79 2.49 21.08
N THR A 467 18.88 3.22 20.84
CA THR A 467 18.89 4.34 19.88
C THR A 467 18.76 3.86 18.44
N ILE A 468 19.52 2.82 18.06
CA ILE A 468 19.46 2.24 16.71
C ILE A 468 18.08 1.66 16.44
N LEU A 469 17.51 0.94 17.41
CA LEU A 469 16.15 0.40 17.32
C LEU A 469 15.10 1.48 17.04
N MET A 470 15.17 2.61 17.75
CA MET A 470 14.26 3.74 17.53
C MET A 470 14.36 4.27 16.08
N ILE A 471 15.57 4.43 15.56
CA ILE A 471 15.78 4.90 14.17
C ILE A 471 15.23 3.89 13.17
N LEU A 472 15.56 2.60 13.33
CA LEU A 472 15.08 1.56 12.42
C LEU A 472 13.56 1.41 12.47
N ALA A 473 12.93 1.57 13.63
CA ALA A 473 11.49 1.56 13.77
C ALA A 473 10.82 2.75 13.05
N ASP A 474 11.34 3.97 13.23
CA ASP A 474 10.86 5.17 12.53
C ASP A 474 10.93 4.97 10.99
N VAL A 475 12.03 4.41 10.48
CA VAL A 475 12.20 4.05 9.05
C VAL A 475 11.20 2.97 8.62
N THR A 476 10.99 1.94 9.44
CA THR A 476 10.11 0.81 9.10
C THR A 476 8.66 1.26 8.99
N ILE A 477 8.19 2.11 9.91
CA ILE A 477 6.84 2.70 9.88
C ILE A 477 6.64 3.51 8.61
N PHE A 478 7.62 4.33 8.23
CA PHE A 478 7.56 5.12 7.00
C PHE A 478 7.41 4.25 5.75
N ILE A 479 8.23 3.20 5.63
CA ILE A 479 8.14 2.27 4.50
C ILE A 479 6.79 1.53 4.50
N GLY A 480 6.26 1.19 5.68
CA GLY A 480 4.95 0.54 5.82
C GLY A 480 3.82 1.38 5.22
N VAL A 481 3.76 2.68 5.54
CA VAL A 481 2.73 3.58 5.00
C VAL A 481 2.92 3.83 3.49
N LEU A 482 4.16 3.90 3.00
CA LEU A 482 4.44 3.96 1.56
C LEU A 482 3.91 2.73 0.81
N MET A 483 3.97 1.55 1.43
CA MET A 483 3.43 0.32 0.84
C MET A 483 1.90 0.36 0.85
N HIS A 484 1.30 0.73 1.98
CA HIS A 484 -0.15 0.82 2.15
C HIS A 484 -0.79 1.83 1.18
N SER A 485 -0.25 3.04 1.04
CA SER A 485 -0.79 4.05 0.12
C SER A 485 -0.74 3.66 -1.35
N LYS A 486 0.28 2.87 -1.75
CA LYS A 486 0.38 2.31 -3.10
C LYS A 486 -0.63 1.20 -3.34
N MET A 487 -0.95 0.41 -2.31
CA MET A 487 -1.95 -0.66 -2.40
C MET A 487 -3.35 -0.08 -2.53
N GLU A 488 -3.69 0.92 -1.72
CA GLU A 488 -5.04 1.50 -1.70
C GLU A 488 -5.25 2.68 -2.67
N ASN A 489 -4.21 3.10 -3.39
CA ASN A 489 -4.23 4.25 -4.30
C ASN A 489 -4.64 5.57 -3.61
N VAL A 490 -4.30 5.73 -2.33
CA VAL A 490 -4.62 6.91 -1.50
C VAL A 490 -3.38 7.80 -1.32
N GLU A 491 -2.95 8.47 -2.39
CA GLU A 491 -1.72 9.28 -2.36
C GLU A 491 -1.79 10.45 -1.36
N ARG A 492 -2.99 11.00 -1.10
CA ARG A 492 -3.18 12.10 -0.14
C ARG A 492 -2.91 11.69 1.31
N MET A 493 -3.31 10.47 1.69
CA MET A 493 -2.99 9.90 3.00
C MET A 493 -1.48 9.81 3.20
N TYR A 494 -0.76 9.33 2.18
CA TYR A 494 0.69 9.24 2.23
C TYR A 494 1.34 10.60 2.46
N ASP A 495 0.97 11.62 1.68
CA ASP A 495 1.55 12.95 1.81
C ASP A 495 1.29 13.55 3.20
N ALA A 496 0.07 13.41 3.73
CA ALA A 496 -0.27 13.86 5.09
C ALA A 496 0.56 13.13 6.16
N PHE A 497 0.64 11.80 6.09
CA PHE A 497 1.41 11.00 7.04
C PHE A 497 2.90 11.35 7.01
N VAL A 498 3.48 11.53 5.82
CA VAL A 498 4.88 11.92 5.65
C VAL A 498 5.17 13.27 6.30
N ILE A 499 4.27 14.25 6.13
CA ILE A 499 4.42 15.58 6.74
C ILE A 499 4.37 15.45 8.26
N GLU A 500 3.36 14.76 8.81
CA GLU A 500 3.22 14.58 10.26
C GLU A 500 4.41 13.86 10.88
N MET A 501 4.87 12.76 10.27
CA MET A 501 6.02 12.01 10.75
C MET A 501 7.30 12.85 10.66
N SER A 502 7.47 13.65 9.60
CA SER A 502 8.61 14.57 9.46
C SER A 502 8.60 15.63 10.57
N LEU A 503 7.43 16.22 10.86
CA LEU A 503 7.26 17.18 11.97
C LEU A 503 7.56 16.53 13.32
N PHE A 504 7.14 15.28 13.53
CA PHE A 504 7.45 14.53 14.74
C PHE A 504 8.95 14.29 14.92
N LEU A 505 9.67 13.94 13.85
CA LEU A 505 11.12 13.74 13.88
C LEU A 505 11.87 15.06 14.16
N VAL A 506 11.44 16.16 13.53
CA VAL A 506 11.99 17.50 13.81
C VAL A 506 11.74 17.89 15.26
N TYR A 507 10.54 17.64 15.78
CA TYR A 507 10.23 17.85 17.18
C TYR A 507 11.14 17.04 18.11
N LYS A 508 11.31 15.72 17.87
CA LYS A 508 12.22 14.86 18.65
C LYS A 508 13.64 15.41 18.66
N PHE A 509 14.12 15.88 17.50
CA PHE A 509 15.43 16.50 17.38
C PHE A 509 15.55 17.77 18.23
N VAL A 510 14.64 18.73 18.05
CA VAL A 510 14.66 20.01 18.75
C VAL A 510 14.52 19.81 20.26
N ALA A 511 13.62 18.93 20.69
CA ALA A 511 13.44 18.58 22.10
C ALA A 511 14.72 17.96 22.68
N GLY A 512 15.35 17.02 21.95
CA GLY A 512 16.62 16.42 22.35
C GLY A 512 17.74 17.45 22.50
N CYS A 513 17.98 18.27 21.46
CA CYS A 513 18.97 19.34 21.50
C CYS A 513 18.70 20.35 22.62
N GLY A 514 17.45 20.72 22.85
CA GLY A 514 17.06 21.59 23.95
C GLY A 514 17.44 21.00 25.31
N MET A 515 17.15 19.72 25.55
CA MET A 515 17.53 19.03 26.79
C MET A 515 19.05 18.96 26.99
N GLU A 516 19.79 18.62 25.94
CA GLU A 516 21.26 18.55 25.99
C GLU A 516 21.89 19.92 26.28
N ILE A 517 21.40 21.00 25.64
CA ILE A 517 21.84 22.36 25.91
C ILE A 517 21.54 22.75 27.36
N MET A 518 20.38 22.39 27.89
CA MET A 518 20.04 22.67 29.29
C MET A 518 20.93 21.90 30.26
N GLU A 519 21.25 20.63 29.98
CA GLU A 519 22.15 19.84 30.83
C GLU A 519 23.56 20.42 30.82
N TYR A 520 24.07 20.82 29.65
CA TYR A 520 25.35 21.51 29.51
C TYR A 520 25.38 22.83 30.31
N CYS A 521 24.38 23.70 30.10
CA CYS A 521 24.26 24.96 30.83
C CYS A 521 24.13 24.76 32.35
N ASN A 522 23.51 23.67 32.80
CA ASN A 522 23.39 23.36 34.22
C ASN A 522 24.74 22.91 34.80
N GLN A 523 25.49 22.07 34.09
CA GLN A 523 26.84 21.67 34.50
C GLN A 523 27.80 22.86 34.62
N ASP A 524 27.73 23.81 33.69
CA ASP A 524 28.53 25.05 33.77
C ASP A 524 28.17 25.88 35.01
N LYS A 525 26.88 25.98 35.36
CA LYS A 525 26.44 26.65 36.60
C LYS A 525 26.92 25.96 37.86
N VAL A 526 26.82 24.63 37.91
CA VAL A 526 27.30 23.84 39.06
C VAL A 526 28.82 23.99 39.21
N SER A 527 29.57 23.91 38.11
CA SER A 527 31.03 24.08 38.12
C SER A 527 31.43 25.49 38.55
N ALA A 528 30.72 26.52 38.06
CA ALA A 528 30.92 27.90 38.50
C ALA A 528 30.60 28.11 39.98
N TYR A 529 29.55 27.45 40.49
CA TYR A 529 29.21 27.47 41.91
C TYR A 529 30.31 26.82 42.76
N GLU A 530 30.77 25.61 42.41
CA GLU A 530 31.84 24.89 43.13
C GLU A 530 33.16 25.68 43.16
N MET A 531 33.49 26.41 42.09
CA MET A 531 34.66 27.29 42.05
C MET A 531 34.52 28.52 42.97
N ASN A 532 33.30 29.06 43.10
CA ASN A 532 33.01 30.25 43.89
C ASN A 532 32.76 29.95 45.38
N THR A 533 32.39 28.71 45.73
CA THR A 533 32.15 28.25 47.12
C THR A 533 32.93 26.97 47.44
N PRO A 534 34.27 27.06 47.62
CA PRO A 534 35.10 25.89 47.90
C PRO A 534 34.64 25.17 49.18
N GLY A 535 34.24 23.90 49.04
CA GLY A 535 33.80 23.03 50.15
C GLY A 535 32.29 22.73 50.19
N GLN A 536 31.47 23.38 49.36
CA GLN A 536 30.06 22.99 49.17
C GLN A 536 29.88 22.14 47.92
N ASN A 537 29.69 20.83 48.10
CA ASN A 537 29.55 19.85 47.00
C ASN A 537 28.12 19.77 46.42
N LYS A 538 27.25 20.74 46.69
CA LYS A 538 25.85 20.72 46.22
C LYS A 538 25.28 22.14 46.04
N PRO A 539 24.55 22.41 44.95
CA PRO A 539 23.81 23.65 44.76
C PRO A 539 22.77 23.89 45.87
N PRO A 540 22.32 25.14 46.08
CA PRO A 540 21.24 25.46 47.01
C PRO A 540 19.97 24.64 46.73
N GLU A 541 19.30 24.16 47.77
CA GLU A 541 18.05 23.39 47.69
C GLU A 541 16.95 24.05 46.83
N PRO A 542 16.77 25.39 46.83
CA PRO A 542 15.84 26.07 45.92
C PRO A 542 16.15 25.89 44.43
N GLU A 543 17.43 25.82 44.05
CA GLU A 543 17.84 25.63 42.65
C GLU A 543 17.61 24.19 42.18
N VAL A 544 17.89 23.22 43.04
CA VAL A 544 17.58 21.79 42.80
C VAL A 544 16.08 21.58 42.59
N ASN A 545 15.26 22.20 43.45
CA ASN A 545 13.79 22.15 43.34
C ASN A 545 13.27 22.80 42.06
N LYS A 546 13.95 23.85 41.57
CA LYS A 546 13.59 24.52 40.30
C LYS A 546 13.92 23.63 39.10
N GLU A 547 15.09 22.99 39.08
CA GLU A 547 15.49 22.05 38.02
C GLU A 547 14.52 20.86 37.94
N GLU A 548 14.18 20.26 39.08
CA GLU A 548 13.23 19.15 39.15
C GLU A 548 11.86 19.53 38.57
N LYS A 549 11.36 20.73 38.90
CA LYS A 549 10.10 21.25 38.36
C LYS A 549 10.15 21.43 36.85
N VAL A 550 11.22 22.03 36.32
CA VAL A 550 11.40 22.24 34.87
C VAL A 550 11.42 20.90 34.13
N LYS A 551 12.23 19.93 34.59
CA LYS A 551 12.31 18.61 33.96
C LYS A 551 11.00 17.82 34.06
N THR A 552 10.25 17.98 35.14
CA THR A 552 8.90 17.38 35.27
C THR A 552 7.94 17.98 34.25
N ILE A 553 7.91 19.31 34.10
CA ILE A 553 7.07 20.00 33.11
C ILE A 553 7.43 19.55 31.70
N MET A 554 8.72 19.44 31.38
CA MET A 554 9.18 19.00 30.06
C MET A 554 8.79 17.56 29.74
N LEU A 555 8.88 16.66 30.72
CA LEU A 555 8.39 15.28 30.55
C LEU A 555 6.88 15.24 30.26
N LEU A 556 6.09 16.05 30.96
CA LEU A 556 4.64 16.14 30.72
C LEU A 556 4.33 16.70 29.34
N VAL A 557 4.97 17.82 28.95
CA VAL A 557 4.81 18.41 27.63
C VAL A 557 5.20 17.41 26.54
N HIS A 558 6.32 16.71 26.69
CA HIS A 558 6.75 15.68 25.75
C HIS A 558 5.72 14.54 25.63
N THR A 559 5.18 14.09 26.76
CA THR A 559 4.14 13.05 26.78
C THR A 559 2.89 13.49 26.02
N VAL A 560 2.42 14.73 26.23
CA VAL A 560 1.25 15.28 25.55
C VAL A 560 1.49 15.42 24.05
N ILE A 561 2.67 15.90 23.63
CA ILE A 561 3.02 16.04 22.22
C ILE A 561 3.10 14.67 21.53
N CYS A 562 3.77 13.69 22.14
CA CYS A 562 3.81 12.32 21.63
C CYS A 562 2.40 11.72 21.49
N LEU A 563 1.51 11.96 22.45
CA LEU A 563 0.11 11.51 22.38
C LEU A 563 -0.63 12.18 21.21
N ALA A 564 -0.48 13.49 21.04
CA ALA A 564 -1.12 14.24 19.96
C ALA A 564 -0.68 13.73 18.58
N PHE A 565 0.63 13.55 18.36
CA PHE A 565 1.15 12.95 17.12
C PHE A 565 0.65 11.52 16.91
N THR A 566 0.58 10.71 17.97
CA THR A 566 0.07 9.34 17.89
C THR A 566 -1.38 9.32 17.43
N ILE A 567 -2.24 10.14 18.03
CA ILE A 567 -3.67 10.24 17.66
C ILE A 567 -3.80 10.75 16.22
N SER A 568 -3.04 11.78 15.84
CA SER A 568 -3.05 12.36 14.50
C SER A 568 -2.63 11.34 13.44
N LEU A 569 -1.50 10.65 13.63
CA LEU A 569 -1.00 9.65 12.69
C LEU A 569 -1.95 8.46 12.55
N ILE A 570 -2.60 8.04 13.64
CA ILE A 570 -3.65 7.01 13.60
C ILE A 570 -4.85 7.50 12.80
N ALA A 571 -5.33 8.72 13.05
CA ALA A 571 -6.45 9.29 12.30
C ALA A 571 -6.15 9.38 10.80
N THR A 572 -4.94 9.80 10.44
CA THR A 572 -4.47 9.87 9.05
C THR A 572 -4.44 8.49 8.39
N LEU A 573 -4.12 7.43 9.13
CA LEU A 573 -4.16 6.04 8.65
C LEU A 573 -5.57 5.56 8.25
N PHE A 574 -6.63 6.17 8.78
CA PHE A 574 -8.02 5.83 8.48
C PHE A 574 -8.72 6.88 7.59
N MET A 575 -7.97 7.81 7.00
CA MET A 575 -8.54 8.80 6.09
C MET A 575 -8.93 8.14 4.76
N LYS A 576 -10.23 7.92 4.57
CA LYS A 576 -10.78 7.55 3.26
C LYS A 576 -10.59 8.71 2.25
N PRO A 577 -10.38 8.41 0.95
CA PRO A 577 -10.13 9.41 -0.10
C PRO A 577 -11.22 10.47 -0.27
#